data_AF-A0A3D9CIE4-F1
#
_entry.id   AF-A0A3D9CIE4-F1
#
_cell.length_a   1.000
_cell.length_b   1.000
_cell.length_c   1.000
_cell.angle_alpha   90.00
_cell.angle_beta   90.00
_cell.angle_gamma   90.00
#
_symmetry.space_group_name_H-M   'P 1'
#
loop_
_entity.id
_entity.type
_entity.pdbx_description
1 polymer ?
#
loop_
_entity_poly.entity_id
_entity_poly.type
_entity_poly.pdbx_seq_one_letter_code
_entity_poly.pdbx_strand_id
1 'polypeptide(L)'
;MYNVIESNIKFNTNGQILSVLALVEYSKGDVRVIEATNQPRSGYMNISHRTNYILFDLLQEVAGYGMEITDKNKIPAEWLKKTL
;
A
#
# COMPACT_ATOMS: atom_id res chain seq x y z
N MET A 1 14.85 -1.27 -3.71
CA MET A 1 14.02 -2.07 -2.79
C MET A 1 13.61 -1.16 -1.65
N TYR A 2 12.31 -1.05 -1.41
CA TYR A 2 11.74 -0.18 -0.37
C TYR A 2 11.72 -0.90 0.97
N ASN A 3 11.93 -0.15 2.05
CA ASN A 3 11.77 -0.63 3.41
C ASN A 3 10.28 -0.62 3.78
N VAL A 4 9.59 -1.73 3.54
CA VAL A 4 8.18 -1.90 3.93
C VAL A 4 8.15 -2.40 5.38
N ILE A 5 7.65 -1.56 6.29
CA ILE A 5 7.58 -1.83 7.72
C ILE A 5 6.38 -2.72 8.02
N GLU A 6 5.21 -2.34 7.50
CA GLU A 6 3.94 -3.03 7.72
C GLU A 6 3.06 -2.96 6.47
N SER A 7 2.09 -3.86 6.38
CA SER A 7 1.10 -3.83 5.30
C SER A 7 -0.28 -4.24 5.81
N ASN A 8 -1.31 -3.73 5.12
CA ASN A 8 -2.70 -4.10 5.34
C ASN A 8 -3.34 -4.38 3.98
N ILE A 9 -3.72 -5.63 3.75
CA ILE A 9 -4.30 -6.08 2.48
C ILE A 9 -5.77 -6.39 2.70
N LYS A 10 -6.62 -5.71 1.94
CA LYS A 10 -8.07 -5.95 1.94
C LYS A 10 -8.43 -6.83 0.76
N PHE A 11 -9.21 -7.87 1.03
CA PHE A 11 -9.72 -8.80 0.02
C PHE A 11 -11.24 -8.65 -0.10
N ASN A 12 -11.78 -8.94 -1.28
CA ASN A 12 -13.21 -9.15 -1.47
C ASN A 12 -13.61 -10.58 -1.07
N THR A 13 -14.91 -10.87 -1.13
CA THR A 13 -15.48 -12.18 -0.81
C THR A 13 -14.99 -13.30 -1.73
N ASN A 14 -14.46 -12.96 -2.91
CA ASN A 14 -13.93 -13.92 -3.89
C ASN A 14 -12.41 -14.12 -3.73
N GLY A 15 -11.81 -13.57 -2.66
CA GLY A 15 -10.37 -13.69 -2.38
C GLY A 15 -9.49 -12.80 -3.26
N GLN A 16 -10.05 -11.87 -4.03
CA GLN A 16 -9.27 -10.92 -4.84
C GLN A 16 -8.93 -9.68 -4.01
N ILE A 17 -7.75 -9.12 -4.27
CA ILE A 17 -7.30 -7.91 -3.58
C ILE A 17 -8.16 -6.70 -4.00
N LEU A 18 -8.63 -5.94 -3.02
CA LEU A 18 -9.32 -4.65 -3.17
C LEU A 18 -8.32 -3.49 -3.05
N SER A 19 -7.49 -3.52 -2.02
CA SER A 19 -6.49 -2.50 -1.74
C SER A 19 -5.34 -3.09 -0.93
N VAL A 20 -4.14 -2.55 -1.16
CA VAL A 20 -2.96 -2.78 -0.34
C VAL A 20 -2.53 -1.43 0.20
N LEU A 21 -2.44 -1.31 1.52
CA LEU A 21 -1.75 -0.24 2.20
C LEU A 21 -0.39 -0.76 2.67
N ALA A 22 0.66 0.01 2.44
CA ALA A 22 2.01 -0.26 2.91
C ALA A 22 2.52 0.93 3.72
N LEU A 23 3.04 0.66 4.91
CA LEU A 23 3.81 1.62 5.69
C LEU A 23 5.28 1.51 5.27
N VAL A 24 5.82 2.56 4.66
CA VAL A 24 7.12 2.52 3.97
C VAL A 24 8.04 3.59 4.55
N GLU A 25 9.25 3.21 4.94
CA GLU A 25 10.32 4.17 5.22
C GLU A 25 11.12 4.43 3.95
N TYR A 26 10.96 5.61 3.36
CA TYR A 26 11.63 6.00 2.12
C TYR A 26 13.07 6.45 2.37
N SER A 27 13.27 7.17 3.47
CA SER A 27 14.57 7.58 3.98
C SER A 27 14.49 7.64 5.51
N LYS A 28 15.63 7.75 6.19
CA LYS A 28 15.68 7.70 7.65
C LYS A 28 14.72 8.73 8.28
N GLY A 29 13.64 8.25 8.90
CA GLY A 29 12.61 9.08 9.52
C GLY A 29 11.52 9.62 8.58
N ASP A 30 11.58 9.36 7.28
CA ASP A 30 10.52 9.65 6.31
C ASP A 30 9.65 8.40 6.12
N VAL A 31 8.60 8.30 6.94
CA VAL A 31 7.66 7.18 6.93
C VAL A 31 6.35 7.61 6.29
N ARG A 32 5.94 6.89 5.24
CA ARG A 32 4.74 7.21 4.45
C ARG A 32 3.81 6.03 4.37
N VAL A 33 2.52 6.33 4.20
CA VAL A 33 1.51 5.31 3.90
C VAL A 33 1.22 5.36 2.41
N ILE A 34 1.49 4.25 1.72
CA ILE A 34 1.31 4.13 0.28
C ILE A 34 0.18 3.13 -0.01
N GLU A 35 -0.75 3.51 -0.87
CA GLU A 35 -1.89 2.67 -1.28
C GLU A 35 -1.82 2.32 -2.77
N ALA A 36 -2.09 1.06 -3.10
CA ALA A 36 -2.58 0.69 -4.42
C ALA A 36 -3.95 0.03 -4.29
N THR A 37 -4.84 0.30 -5.25
CA THR A 37 -6.18 -0.29 -5.28
C THR A 37 -6.42 -1.02 -6.57
N ASN A 38 -7.48 -1.82 -6.60
CA ASN A 38 -7.93 -2.49 -7.81
C ASN A 38 -8.81 -1.63 -8.73
N GLN A 39 -8.98 -0.35 -8.37
CA GLN A 39 -9.60 0.66 -9.21
C GLN A 39 -8.50 1.50 -9.85
N PRO A 40 -8.51 1.67 -11.19
CA PRO A 40 -7.52 2.51 -11.86
C PRO A 40 -7.51 3.94 -11.30
N ARG A 41 -6.31 4.46 -11.02
CA ARG A 41 -6.08 5.86 -10.68
C ARG A 41 -4.98 6.41 -11.59
N SER A 42 -5.26 7.54 -12.24
CA SER A 42 -4.33 8.12 -13.21
C SER A 42 -2.98 8.40 -12.58
N GLY A 43 -1.91 7.84 -13.14
CA GLY A 43 -0.53 8.04 -12.68
C GLY A 43 -0.08 7.15 -11.51
N TYR A 44 -0.91 6.22 -11.03
CA TYR A 44 -0.60 5.33 -9.91
C TYR A 44 -0.82 3.86 -10.26
N MET A 45 -0.21 2.98 -9.47
CA MET A 45 -0.37 1.53 -9.58
C MET A 45 -1.83 1.11 -9.44
N ASN A 46 -2.24 0.16 -10.30
CA ASN A 46 -3.50 -0.54 -10.22
C ASN A 46 -3.26 -2.04 -9.99
N ILE A 47 -3.97 -2.63 -9.02
CA ILE A 47 -3.88 -4.06 -8.71
C ILE A 47 -4.84 -4.83 -9.62
N SER A 48 -4.29 -5.66 -10.50
CA SER A 48 -5.09 -6.46 -11.42
C SER A 48 -5.73 -7.66 -10.72
N HIS A 49 -7.02 -7.90 -10.98
CA HIS A 49 -7.77 -9.03 -10.41
C HIS A 49 -7.33 -10.42 -10.90
N ARG A 50 -6.53 -10.48 -11.98
CA ARG A 50 -6.14 -11.73 -12.64
C ARG A 50 -4.69 -12.13 -12.41
N THR A 51 -3.95 -11.34 -11.64
CA THR A 51 -2.53 -11.56 -11.41
C THR A 51 -2.33 -12.33 -10.12
N ASN A 52 -1.57 -13.42 -10.19
CA ASN A 52 -1.04 -14.09 -9.01
C ASN A 52 0.19 -13.31 -8.54
N TYR A 53 0.05 -12.63 -7.41
CA TYR A 53 1.13 -11.85 -6.83
C TYR A 53 1.94 -12.69 -5.86
N ILE A 54 3.27 -12.62 -5.97
CA ILE A 54 4.15 -12.94 -4.86
C ILE A 54 4.06 -11.77 -3.88
N LEU A 55 3.76 -12.05 -2.61
CA LEU A 55 3.50 -11.01 -1.60
C LEU A 55 4.64 -9.99 -1.52
N PHE A 56 5.88 -10.44 -1.52
CA PHE A 56 7.04 -9.57 -1.45
C PHE A 56 7.10 -8.59 -2.64
N ASP A 57 6.97 -9.10 -3.87
CA ASP A 57 7.02 -8.29 -5.09
C ASP A 57 5.87 -7.28 -5.15
N LEU A 58 4.66 -7.71 -4.77
CA LEU A 58 3.50 -6.81 -4.68
C LEU A 58 3.75 -5.65 -3.71
N LEU A 59 4.32 -5.93 -2.53
CA LEU A 59 4.62 -4.86 -1.56
C LEU A 59 5.70 -3.90 -2.09
N GLN A 60 6.67 -4.40 -2.86
CA GLN A 60 7.68 -3.55 -3.50
C GLN A 60 7.08 -2.67 -4.60
N GLU A 61 6.17 -3.22 -5.43
CA GLU A 61 5.45 -2.47 -6.46
C GLU A 61 4.55 -1.41 -5.83
N VAL A 62 3.78 -1.77 -4.79
CA VAL A 62 2.92 -0.82 -4.05
C VAL A 62 3.79 0.29 -3.47
N ALA A 63 4.89 -0.05 -2.81
CA ALA A 63 5.77 0.95 -2.21
C ALA A 63 6.35 1.92 -3.24
N GLY A 64 6.65 1.47 -4.47
CA GLY A 64 7.27 2.32 -5.50
C GLY A 64 6.31 3.08 -6.41
N TYR A 65 5.12 2.54 -6.66
CA TYR A 65 4.19 3.06 -7.66
C TYR A 65 2.79 3.37 -7.12
N GLY A 66 2.52 3.05 -5.86
CA GLY A 66 1.27 3.41 -5.21
C GLY A 66 1.16 4.91 -4.92
N MET A 67 0.00 5.30 -4.41
CA MET A 67 -0.35 6.67 -4.08
C MET A 67 -0.14 6.92 -2.59
N GLU A 68 0.54 8.01 -2.23
CA GLU A 68 0.64 8.44 -0.83
C GLU A 68 -0.75 8.81 -0.28
N ILE A 69 -1.09 8.28 0.90
CA ILE A 69 -2.33 8.57 1.61
C ILE A 69 -2.04 9.48 2.79
N THR A 70 -2.66 10.65 2.79
CA THR A 70 -2.58 11.66 3.87
C THR A 70 -3.89 11.81 4.65
N ASP A 71 -4.98 11.22 4.17
CA ASP A 71 -6.27 11.19 4.86
C ASP A 71 -6.20 10.25 6.08
N LYS A 72 -6.11 10.86 7.27
CA LYS A 72 -5.97 10.14 8.54
C LYS A 72 -7.09 9.15 8.83
N ASN A 73 -8.29 9.35 8.27
CA ASN A 73 -9.40 8.42 8.45
C ASN A 73 -9.22 7.11 7.67
N LYS A 74 -8.33 7.08 6.68
CA LYS A 74 -8.00 5.90 5.89
C LYS A 74 -6.78 5.14 6.41
N ILE A 75 -6.03 5.74 7.33
CA ILE A 75 -4.79 5.19 7.87
C ILE A 75 -5.10 4.47 9.20
N PRO A 76 -4.60 3.24 9.42
CA PRO A 76 -4.73 2.57 10.70
C PRO A 76 -4.17 3.43 11.87
N ALA A 77 -4.89 3.46 12.99
CA ALA A 77 -4.59 4.38 14.10
C ALA A 77 -3.19 4.16 14.71
N GLU A 78 -2.71 2.93 14.69
CA GLU A 78 -1.38 2.51 15.11
C GLU A 78 -0.25 3.03 14.20
N TRP A 79 -0.54 3.29 12.92
CA TRP A 79 0.41 3.86 11.96
C TRP A 79 0.49 5.38 12.02
N LEU A 80 -0.60 6.04 12.44
CA LEU A 80 -0.61 7.49 12.64
C LEU A 80 0.47 7.95 13.63
N LYS A 81 0.82 7.12 14.62
CA LYS A 81 1.90 7.43 15.59
C LYS A 81 3.31 7.33 15.00
N LYS A 82 3.47 6.66 13.86
CA LYS A 82 4.76 6.37 13.19
C LYS A 82 5.04 7.29 12.00
N THR A 83 4.03 8.04 11.58
CA THR A 83 4.06 8.97 10.44
C THR A 83 4.10 10.44 10.89
N LEU A 84 4.28 10.67 12.21
CA LEU A 84 4.38 11.97 12.87
C LEU A 84 5.84 12.31 13.23
#